data_AF-A0A950QZ09-F1
#
_entry.id   AF-A0A950QZ09-F1
#
_cell.length_a   1.000
_cell.length_b   1.000
_cell.length_c   1.000
_cell.angle_alpha   90.00
_cell.angle_beta   90.00
_cell.angle_gamma   90.00
#
_symmetry.space_group_name_H-M   'P 1'
#
loop_
_entity.id
_entity.type
_entity.pdbx_description
1 polymer ?
#
loop_
_entity_poly.entity_id
_entity_poly.type
_entity_poly.pdbx_seq_one_letter_code
_entity_poly.pdbx_strand_id
1 'polypeptide(L)'
;MSTVTTSIERPLTEAELAELGKKQARLLQDIGELVMEKKVAVDEFKAAIGEKQKQVEDISKRINLGLKRQDIECDVLFDTPEKGQKSFVAIATGQIVKVEEMTSADYQSRLFDVDERPNDPGSSHSRLQ
;
A
#
# COMPACT_ATOMS: atom_id res chain seq x y z
N MET A 1 -15.38 -59.60 -53.11
CA MET A 1 -14.07 -58.95 -52.97
C MET A 1 -14.10 -58.15 -51.69
N SER A 2 -13.17 -58.39 -50.77
CA SER A 2 -13.15 -57.74 -49.46
C SER A 2 -11.99 -56.75 -49.43
N THR A 3 -12.29 -55.46 -49.31
CA THR A 3 -11.28 -54.40 -49.13
C THR A 3 -10.92 -54.28 -47.66
N VAL A 4 -9.62 -54.38 -47.35
CA VAL A 4 -9.06 -54.16 -46.01
C VAL A 4 -8.22 -52.89 -46.07
N THR A 5 -8.41 -51.99 -45.09
CA THR A 5 -7.68 -50.72 -44.99
C THR A 5 -6.58 -50.85 -43.94
N THR A 6 -5.33 -50.59 -44.34
CA THR A 6 -4.17 -50.63 -43.45
C THR A 6 -3.36 -49.34 -43.64
N SER A 7 -2.91 -48.74 -42.54
CA SER A 7 -2.07 -47.55 -42.57
C SER A 7 -0.61 -47.93 -42.85
N ILE A 8 0.05 -47.20 -43.75
CA ILE A 8 1.49 -47.33 -44.02
C ILE A 8 2.20 -46.01 -43.75
N GLU A 9 3.42 -46.08 -43.25
CA GLU A 9 4.26 -44.90 -43.04
C GLU A 9 4.96 -44.53 -44.34
N ARG A 10 4.92 -43.25 -44.70
CA ARG A 10 5.67 -42.69 -45.82
C ARG A 10 6.46 -41.46 -45.39
N PRO A 11 7.59 -41.15 -46.04
CA PRO A 11 8.28 -39.89 -45.80
C PRO A 11 7.36 -38.69 -46.08
N LEU A 12 7.53 -37.65 -45.27
CA LEU A 12 6.83 -36.38 -45.44
C LEU A 12 7.32 -35.70 -46.71
N THR A 13 6.37 -35.13 -47.46
CA THR A 13 6.73 -34.21 -48.55
C THR A 13 7.21 -32.89 -47.98
N GLU A 14 7.94 -32.10 -48.77
CA GLU A 14 8.39 -30.76 -48.35
C GLU A 14 7.23 -29.85 -47.93
N ALA A 15 6.08 -29.94 -48.62
CA ALA A 15 4.88 -29.19 -48.27
C ALA A 15 4.32 -29.58 -46.89
N GLU A 16 4.28 -30.88 -46.58
CA GLU A 16 3.83 -31.38 -45.27
C GLU A 16 4.81 -31.01 -44.16
N LEU A 17 6.13 -31.07 -44.45
CA LEU A 17 7.18 -30.61 -43.55
C LEU A 17 7.04 -29.12 -43.23
N ALA A 18 6.76 -28.29 -44.24
CA ALA A 18 6.55 -26.86 -44.06
C ALA A 18 5.28 -26.55 -43.23
N GLU A 19 4.18 -27.25 -43.49
CA GLU A 19 2.94 -27.15 -42.70
C GLU A 19 3.16 -27.56 -41.24
N LEU A 20 3.82 -28.69 -41.01
CA LEU A 20 4.14 -29.17 -39.66
C LEU A 20 5.10 -28.23 -38.94
N GLY A 21 6.09 -27.67 -39.65
CA GLY A 21 7.01 -26.66 -39.10
C GLY A 21 6.27 -25.39 -38.68
N LYS A 22 5.36 -24.87 -39.51
CA LYS A 22 4.51 -23.73 -39.15
C LYS A 22 3.62 -24.05 -37.94
N LYS A 23 3.03 -25.24 -37.91
CA LYS A 23 2.20 -25.67 -36.79
C LYS A 23 3.01 -25.80 -35.50
N GLN A 24 4.21 -26.36 -35.57
CA GLN A 24 5.13 -26.46 -34.44
C GLN A 24 5.51 -25.07 -33.92
N ALA A 25 5.87 -24.14 -34.80
CA ALA A 25 6.22 -22.78 -34.41
C ALA A 25 5.06 -22.06 -33.69
N ARG A 26 3.82 -22.23 -34.18
CA ARG A 26 2.62 -21.69 -33.52
C ARG A 26 2.43 -22.30 -32.14
N LEU A 27 2.49 -23.62 -32.02
CA LEU A 27 2.34 -24.29 -30.72
C LEU A 27 3.41 -23.85 -29.71
N LEU A 28 4.65 -23.62 -30.15
CA LEU A 28 5.70 -23.10 -29.29
C LEU A 28 5.41 -21.67 -28.81
N GLN A 29 4.86 -20.83 -29.68
CA GLN A 29 4.42 -19.49 -29.31
C GLN A 29 3.29 -19.56 -28.28
N ASP A 30 2.25 -20.36 -28.54
CA ASP A 30 1.10 -20.54 -27.64
C ASP A 30 1.57 -21.05 -26.26
N ILE A 31 2.51 -22.00 -26.22
CA ILE A 31 3.12 -22.48 -24.97
C ILE A 31 3.83 -21.32 -24.23
N GLY A 32 4.56 -20.48 -24.95
CA GLY A 32 5.23 -19.31 -24.36
C GLY A 32 4.23 -18.33 -23.74
N GLU A 33 3.14 -18.04 -24.43
CA GLU A 33 2.05 -17.17 -23.95
C GLU A 33 1.40 -17.75 -22.69
N LEU A 34 1.02 -19.03 -22.70
CA LEU A 34 0.43 -19.72 -21.55
C LEU A 34 1.36 -19.74 -20.32
N VAL A 35 2.67 -19.89 -20.53
CA VAL A 35 3.65 -19.84 -19.43
C VAL A 35 3.74 -18.44 -18.82
N MET A 36 3.67 -17.40 -19.65
CA MET A 36 3.69 -16.02 -19.18
C MET A 36 2.41 -15.69 -18.39
N GLU A 37 1.24 -16.03 -18.93
CA GLU A 37 -0.05 -15.85 -18.23
C GLU A 37 -0.07 -16.55 -16.88
N LYS A 38 0.41 -17.81 -16.82
CA LYS A 38 0.52 -18.55 -15.57
C LYS A 38 1.39 -17.82 -14.55
N LYS A 39 2.53 -17.27 -14.96
CA LYS A 39 3.44 -16.56 -14.04
C LYS A 39 2.75 -15.32 -13.46
N VAL A 40 2.10 -14.52 -14.31
CA VAL A 40 1.36 -13.33 -13.88
C VAL A 40 0.28 -13.71 -12.86
N ALA A 41 -0.56 -14.70 -13.16
CA ALA A 41 -1.61 -15.14 -12.25
C ALA A 41 -1.06 -15.64 -10.90
N VAL A 42 0.05 -16.40 -10.91
CA VAL A 42 0.70 -16.85 -9.68
C VAL A 42 1.20 -15.69 -8.84
N ASP A 43 1.80 -14.67 -9.46
CA ASP A 43 2.30 -13.50 -8.75
C ASP A 43 1.16 -12.66 -8.15
N GLU A 44 0.03 -12.51 -8.87
CA GLU A 44 -1.18 -11.87 -8.35
C GLU A 44 -1.73 -12.60 -7.13
N PHE A 45 -1.87 -13.94 -7.19
CA PHE A 45 -2.33 -14.72 -6.05
C PHE A 45 -1.37 -14.65 -4.87
N LYS A 46 -0.06 -14.66 -5.13
CA LYS A 46 0.96 -14.52 -4.09
C LYS A 46 0.86 -13.16 -3.38
N ALA A 47 0.64 -12.08 -4.13
CA ALA A 47 0.43 -10.75 -3.57
C ALA A 47 -0.83 -10.71 -2.69
N ALA A 48 -1.96 -11.25 -3.19
CA ALA A 48 -3.22 -11.28 -2.44
C ALA A 48 -3.11 -12.09 -1.14
N ILE A 49 -2.43 -13.25 -1.18
CA ILE A 49 -2.17 -14.06 0.02
C ILE A 49 -1.30 -13.29 1.02
N GLY A 50 -0.23 -12.64 0.56
CA GLY A 50 0.66 -11.85 1.41
C GLY A 50 -0.08 -10.70 2.11
N GLU A 51 -0.99 -10.03 1.43
CA GLU A 51 -1.83 -9.00 2.03
C GLU A 51 -2.70 -9.56 3.16
N LYS A 52 -3.36 -10.70 2.94
CA LYS A 52 -4.19 -11.36 3.96
C LYS A 52 -3.36 -11.85 5.14
N GLN A 53 -2.16 -12.37 4.90
CA GLN A 53 -1.24 -12.76 5.97
C GLN A 53 -0.87 -11.57 6.85
N LYS A 54 -0.53 -10.42 6.25
CA LYS A 54 -0.25 -9.19 6.98
C LYS A 54 -1.46 -8.75 7.83
N GLN A 55 -2.66 -8.79 7.26
CA GLN A 55 -3.90 -8.49 8.00
C GLN A 55 -4.08 -9.42 9.21
N VAL A 56 -3.85 -10.72 9.04
CA VAL A 56 -3.91 -11.71 10.12
C VAL A 56 -2.85 -11.42 11.19
N GLU A 57 -1.62 -11.07 10.80
CA GLU A 57 -0.57 -10.72 11.75
C GLU A 57 -0.92 -9.47 12.57
N ASP A 58 -1.44 -8.43 11.92
CA ASP A 58 -1.85 -7.20 12.59
C ASP A 58 -2.99 -7.45 13.57
N ILE A 59 -3.98 -8.26 13.18
CA ILE A 59 -5.07 -8.69 14.07
C ILE A 59 -4.52 -9.52 15.22
N SER A 60 -3.62 -10.46 14.95
CA SER A 60 -3.01 -11.32 15.97
C SER A 60 -2.20 -10.51 16.99
N LYS A 61 -1.43 -9.51 16.54
CA LYS A 61 -0.72 -8.56 17.42
C LYS A 61 -1.69 -7.80 18.31
N ARG A 62 -2.81 -7.31 17.75
CA ARG A 62 -3.85 -6.61 18.52
C ARG A 62 -4.51 -7.52 19.57
N ILE A 63 -4.82 -8.76 19.20
CA ILE A 63 -5.38 -9.76 20.12
C ILE A 63 -4.39 -10.03 21.26
N ASN A 64 -3.12 -10.29 20.94
CA ASN A 64 -2.09 -10.59 21.95
C ASN A 64 -1.82 -9.43 22.89
N LEU A 65 -1.87 -8.19 22.40
CA LEU A 65 -1.73 -7.00 23.24
C LEU A 65 -2.96 -6.74 24.11
N GLY A 66 -4.13 -7.29 23.78
CA GLY A 66 -5.39 -6.99 24.47
C GLY A 66 -5.86 -5.54 24.33
N LEU A 67 -5.23 -4.76 23.44
CA LEU A 67 -5.49 -3.33 23.26
C LEU A 67 -6.38 -3.10 22.04
N LYS A 68 -7.50 -2.40 22.26
CA LYS A 68 -8.35 -1.91 21.18
C LYS A 68 -7.79 -0.57 20.69
N ARG A 69 -7.24 -0.54 19.47
CA ARG A 69 -7.05 0.73 18.75
C ARG A 69 -8.43 1.34 18.51
N GLN A 70 -8.63 2.52 19.07
CA GLN A 70 -9.76 3.39 18.80
C GLN A 70 -9.19 4.68 18.25
N ASP A 71 -9.60 5.02 17.04
CA ASP A 71 -9.27 6.33 16.47
C ASP A 71 -10.17 7.36 17.17
N ILE A 72 -9.54 8.38 17.73
CA ILE A 72 -10.20 9.50 18.40
C ILE A 72 -9.76 10.78 17.71
N GLU A 73 -10.67 11.73 17.58
CA GLU A 73 -10.34 13.05 17.06
C GLU A 73 -9.48 13.78 18.09
N CYS A 74 -8.33 14.28 17.62
CA CYS A 74 -7.36 14.99 18.44
C CYS A 74 -6.99 16.31 17.78
N ASP A 75 -6.93 17.37 18.59
CA ASP A 75 -6.26 18.62 18.23
C ASP A 75 -4.75 18.48 18.46
N VAL A 76 -3.95 19.08 17.58
CA VAL A 76 -2.49 19.09 17.70
C VAL A 76 -2.06 20.48 18.17
N LEU A 77 -1.49 20.54 19.37
CA LEU A 77 -0.92 21.76 19.94
C LEU A 77 0.60 21.72 19.82
N PHE A 78 1.17 22.69 19.11
CA PHE A 78 2.62 22.83 18.96
C PHE A 78 3.23 23.63 20.12
N ASP A 79 4.53 23.45 20.33
CA ASP A 79 5.31 24.07 21.42
C ASP A 79 4.70 23.88 22.83
N THR A 80 3.92 22.80 23.01
CA THR A 80 3.23 22.47 24.26
C THR A 80 3.54 21.02 24.64
N PRO A 81 3.98 20.71 25.88
CA PRO A 81 4.21 21.63 27.00
C PRO A 81 5.49 22.46 26.90
N GLU A 82 6.46 22.03 26.09
CA GLU A 82 7.74 22.72 25.89
C GLU A 82 7.99 22.99 24.41
N LYS A 83 8.83 24.00 24.14
CA LYS A 83 9.19 24.41 22.78
C LYS A 83 9.85 23.25 22.02
N GLY A 84 9.36 23.00 20.82
CA GLY A 84 9.77 21.89 19.97
C GLY A 84 9.09 20.55 20.26
N GLN A 85 8.08 20.53 21.11
CA GLN A 85 7.18 19.39 21.29
C GLN A 85 5.79 19.69 20.74
N LYS A 86 5.08 18.65 20.31
CA LYS A 86 3.67 18.71 19.94
C LYS A 86 2.87 17.76 20.81
N SER A 87 1.74 18.23 21.31
CA SER A 87 0.78 17.46 22.10
C SER A 87 -0.47 17.16 21.28
N PHE A 88 -0.96 15.93 21.38
CA PHE A 88 -2.24 15.50 20.81
C PHE A 88 -3.28 15.50 21.92
N VAL A 89 -4.28 16.37 21.81
CA VAL A 89 -5.35 16.56 22.80
C VAL A 89 -6.64 15.97 22.26
N ALA A 90 -7.22 14.99 22.96
CA ALA A 90 -8.50 14.42 22.57
C ALA A 90 -9.61 15.48 22.63
N ILE A 91 -10.31 15.72 21.52
CA ILE A 91 -11.36 16.75 21.46
C ILE A 91 -12.48 16.47 22.47
N ALA A 92 -12.84 15.20 22.64
CA ALA A 92 -13.95 14.78 23.49
C ALA A 92 -13.71 15.01 25.00
N THR A 93 -12.46 14.94 25.47
CA THR A 93 -12.12 15.02 26.90
C THR A 93 -11.20 16.20 27.25
N GLY A 94 -10.62 16.86 26.25
CA GLY A 94 -9.60 17.89 26.43
C GLY A 94 -8.29 17.36 27.04
N GLN A 95 -8.10 16.04 27.09
CA GLN A 95 -6.93 15.44 27.73
C GLN A 95 -5.80 15.20 26.72
N ILE A 96 -4.56 15.45 27.14
CA ILE A 96 -3.38 15.10 26.35
C ILE A 96 -3.27 13.57 26.30
N VAL A 97 -3.36 13.04 25.08
CA VAL A 97 -3.29 11.61 24.79
C VAL A 97 -1.85 11.20 24.48
N LYS A 98 -1.07 12.13 23.90
CA LYS A 98 0.27 11.86 23.43
C LYS A 98 1.09 13.15 23.32
N VAL A 99 2.38 13.08 23.62
CA VAL A 99 3.36 14.16 23.37
C VAL A 99 4.49 13.58 22.54
N GLU A 100 4.90 14.29 21.49
CA GLU A 100 6.01 13.92 20.61
C GLU A 100 6.90 15.12 20.31
N GLU A 101 8.16 14.88 19.95
CA GLU A 101 9.01 15.93 19.42
C GLU A 101 8.52 16.35 18.02
N MET A 102 8.61 17.65 17.74
CA MET A 102 8.30 18.19 16.43
C MET A 102 9.34 17.73 15.41
N THR A 103 8.85 17.21 14.30
CA THR A 103 9.68 16.82 13.17
C THR A 103 9.98 18.01 12.26
N SER A 104 11.00 17.90 11.42
CA SER A 104 11.37 18.94 10.44
C SER A 104 10.21 19.34 9.52
N ALA A 105 9.29 18.41 9.24
CA ALA A 105 8.09 18.66 8.45
C ALA A 105 7.05 19.50 9.22
N ASP A 106 6.90 19.29 10.53
CA ASP A 106 6.01 20.09 11.38
C ASP A 106 6.46 21.56 11.39
N TYR A 107 7.78 21.80 11.52
CA TYR A 107 8.35 23.15 11.42
C TYR A 107 8.14 23.81 10.05
N GLN A 108 8.11 23.02 8.95
CA GLN A 108 7.86 23.55 7.61
C GLN A 108 6.38 23.86 7.37
N SER A 109 5.46 23.05 7.88
CA SER A 109 4.02 23.31 7.77
C SER A 109 3.63 24.63 8.43
N ARG A 110 4.26 24.94 9.57
CA ARG A 110 4.13 26.23 10.27
C ARG A 110 4.58 27.45 9.45
N LEU A 111 5.45 27.27 8.45
CA LEU A 111 5.89 28.37 7.60
C LEU A 111 4.73 28.94 6.75
N PHE A 112 3.66 28.16 6.55
CA PHE A 112 2.47 28.55 5.79
C PHE A 112 1.25 28.88 6.65
N ASP A 113 1.22 28.44 7.92
CA ASP A 113 0.22 28.84 8.91
C ASP A 113 0.66 30.13 9.64
N VAL A 114 0.66 31.24 8.90
CA VAL A 114 0.85 32.59 9.46
C VAL A 114 -0.52 33.11 9.95
N ASP A 115 -1.01 32.60 11.08
CA ASP A 115 -1.99 33.35 11.89
C ASP A 115 -1.99 32.90 13.35
N GLU A 116 -0.83 32.97 14.00
CA GLU A 116 -0.78 33.15 15.46
C GLU A 116 -0.31 34.57 15.76
N ARG A 117 -1.27 35.49 15.78
CA ARG A 117 -1.09 36.78 16.43
C ARG A 117 -0.77 36.49 17.90
N PRO A 118 0.37 36.96 18.44
CA PRO A 118 0.58 36.90 19.87
C PRO A 118 -0.48 37.79 20.52
N ASN A 119 -1.41 37.17 21.25
CA ASN A 119 -2.29 37.88 22.15
C ASN A 119 -1.40 38.37 23.32
N ASP A 120 -0.88 39.58 23.21
CA ASP A 120 -0.11 40.26 24.25
C ASP A 120 -1.08 40.86 25.28
N PRO A 121 -1.19 40.31 26.51
CA PRO A 121 -1.96 40.93 27.57
C PRO A 121 -1.05 41.91 28.30
N GLY A 122 -0.72 43.05 27.67
CA GLY A 122 0.43 43.82 28.15
C GLY A 122 0.56 45.30 27.79
N SER A 123 -0.48 46.00 27.31
CA SER A 123 -0.39 47.46 27.08
C SER A 123 -1.32 48.26 28.00
N SER A 124 -0.92 48.35 29.26
CA SER A 124 -1.43 49.34 30.21
C SER A 124 -0.66 50.66 30.07
N HIS A 125 -0.94 51.45 29.02
CA HIS A 125 -0.44 52.82 28.93
C HIS A 125 -1.42 53.84 29.53
N SER A 126 -1.01 54.34 30.70
CA SER A 126 -1.19 55.69 31.26
C SER A 126 -2.55 56.39 31.20
N ARG A 127 -3.15 56.54 32.38
CA ARG A 127 -3.62 57.84 32.89
C ARG A 127 -3.13 58.04 34.31
N LEU A 128 -1.99 58.72 34.45
CA LEU A 128 -1.65 59.47 35.66
C LEU A 128 -2.26 60.86 35.50
N GLN A 129 -3.02 61.28 36.51
CA GLN A 129 -3.40 62.66 36.78
C GLN A 129 -2.17 63.48 37.18
#